data_AF-A0A7C7SBD3-F1
#
_entry.id   AF-A0A7C7SBD3-F1
#
_cell.length_a   1.000
_cell.length_b   1.000
_cell.length_c   1.000
_cell.angle_alpha   90.00
_cell.angle_beta   90.00
_cell.angle_gamma   90.00
#
_symmetry.space_group_name_H-M   'P 1'
#
loop_
_entity.id
_entity.type
_entity.pdbx_description
1 polymer ?
#
loop_
_entity_poly.entity_id
_entity_poly.type
_entity_poly.pdbx_seq_one_letter_code
_entity_poly.pdbx_strand_id
1 'polypeptide(L)'
;MSAADARTRLLAPGTIRGIALLLCATGVVGMIVTSIADNVDAAIAFGFVGATGALALLLVGVLVPAVEAASAWDEEQAAGVEDGIQRLVDAGADEDDIRTTVRAAIQLGRRSAGD
;
A
#
# COMPACT_ATOMS: atom_id res chain seq x y z
N MET A 1 19.45 13.65 -11.28
CA MET A 1 18.63 12.48 -10.89
C MET A 1 18.31 12.61 -9.40
N SER A 2 17.04 12.79 -9.03
CA SER A 2 16.64 13.13 -7.67
C SER A 2 16.43 11.87 -6.81
N ALA A 3 16.90 11.90 -5.56
CA ALA A 3 16.77 10.80 -4.61
C ALA A 3 15.31 10.44 -4.28
N ALA A 4 14.36 11.33 -4.56
CA ALA A 4 12.93 11.09 -4.41
C ALA A 4 12.43 10.00 -5.37
N ASP A 5 12.77 10.07 -6.67
CA ASP A 5 12.35 9.08 -7.67
C ASP A 5 12.90 7.68 -7.39
N ALA A 6 14.14 7.60 -6.90
CA ALA A 6 14.74 6.33 -6.49
C ALA A 6 13.98 5.70 -5.32
N ARG A 7 13.55 6.51 -4.36
CA ARG A 7 12.77 6.06 -3.19
C ARG A 7 11.37 5.59 -3.60
N THR A 8 10.70 6.31 -4.49
CA THR A 8 9.38 5.93 -5.01
C THR A 8 9.44 4.62 -5.79
N ARG A 9 10.51 4.38 -6.58
CA ARG A 9 10.76 3.10 -7.26
C ARG A 9 11.14 1.96 -6.31
N LEU A 10 11.90 2.25 -5.25
CA LEU A 10 12.23 1.28 -4.18
C LEU A 10 10.98 0.85 -3.39
N LEU A 11 10.02 1.75 -3.21
CA LEU A 11 8.75 1.48 -2.52
C LEU A 11 7.69 0.82 -3.42
N ALA A 12 7.96 0.67 -4.72
CA ALA A 12 7.05 -0.06 -5.60
C ALA A 12 6.90 -1.51 -5.10
N PRO A 13 5.67 -2.04 -4.94
CA PRO A 13 5.43 -3.38 -4.41
C PRO A 13 6.21 -4.49 -5.13
N GLY A 14 6.42 -4.33 -6.44
CA GLY A 14 7.23 -5.25 -7.25
C GLY A 14 8.69 -5.31 -6.83
N THR A 15 9.30 -4.16 -6.51
CA THR A 15 10.70 -4.09 -6.06
C THR A 15 10.86 -4.73 -4.68
N ILE A 16 9.92 -4.49 -3.77
CA ILE A 16 9.92 -5.09 -2.42
C ILE A 16 9.79 -6.62 -2.53
N ARG A 17 8.88 -7.12 -3.37
CA ARG A 17 8.75 -8.56 -3.63
C ARG A 17 10.04 -9.17 -4.17
N GLY A 18 10.72 -8.49 -5.10
CA GLY A 18 11.99 -8.94 -5.66
C GLY A 18 13.11 -9.02 -4.62
N ILE A 19 13.26 -7.98 -3.80
CA ILE A 19 14.27 -7.95 -2.72
C ILE A 19 13.99 -9.03 -1.68
N ALA A 20 12.73 -9.19 -1.28
CA ALA A 20 12.33 -10.18 -0.29
C ALA A 20 12.56 -11.63 -0.77
N LEU A 21 12.29 -11.91 -2.05
CA LEU A 21 12.64 -13.19 -2.68
C LEU A 21 14.15 -13.44 -2.69
N LEU A 22 14.96 -12.42 -3.00
CA LEU A 22 16.42 -12.52 -2.93
C LEU A 22 16.91 -12.82 -1.51
N LEU A 23 16.33 -12.19 -0.48
CA LEU A 23 16.65 -12.47 0.92
C LEU A 23 16.29 -13.91 1.31
N CYS A 24 15.11 -14.41 0.89
CA CYS A 24 14.76 -15.81 1.10
C CYS A 24 15.75 -16.76 0.42
N ALA A 25 16.06 -16.55 -0.86
CA ALA A 25 16.98 -17.40 -1.60
C ALA A 25 18.38 -17.39 -0.97
N THR A 26 18.86 -16.21 -0.57
CA THR A 26 20.16 -16.05 0.10
C THR A 26 20.16 -16.73 1.47
N GLY A 27 19.08 -16.64 2.24
CA GLY A 27 18.94 -17.36 3.51
C GLY A 27 18.99 -18.88 3.34
N VAL A 28 18.30 -19.41 2.34
CA VAL A 28 18.32 -20.85 2.03
C VAL A 28 19.71 -21.31 1.60
N VAL A 29 20.34 -20.60 0.66
CA VAL A 29 21.70 -20.92 0.21
C VAL A 29 22.70 -20.81 1.37
N GLY A 30 22.57 -19.77 2.19
CA GLY A 30 23.41 -19.55 3.37
C GLY A 30 23.30 -20.71 4.37
N MET A 31 22.08 -21.13 4.73
CA MET A 31 21.84 -22.27 5.60
C MET A 31 22.48 -23.57 5.09
N ILE A 32 22.42 -23.82 3.77
CA ILE A 32 23.04 -24.99 3.14
C ILE A 32 24.57 -24.93 3.29
N VAL A 33 25.19 -23.81 2.93
CA VAL A 33 26.65 -23.64 2.98
C VAL A 33 27.18 -23.72 4.40
N THR A 34 26.51 -23.09 5.36
CA THR A 34 26.92 -23.11 6.77
C THR A 34 26.75 -24.48 7.41
N SER A 35 25.75 -25.26 6.97
CA SER A 35 25.60 -26.65 7.39
C SER A 35 26.76 -27.52 6.89
N ILE A 36 27.28 -27.26 5.69
CA ILE A 36 28.47 -27.97 5.16
C ILE A 36 29.73 -27.59 5.95
N ALA A 37 29.82 -26.33 6.41
CA ALA A 37 30.93 -25.82 7.21
C ALA A 37 30.83 -26.17 8.71
N ASP A 38 29.85 -26.99 9.11
CA ASP A 38 29.57 -27.40 10.50
C ASP A 38 29.42 -26.21 11.48
N ASN A 39 28.90 -25.08 10.99
CA ASN A 39 28.69 -23.86 11.78
C ASN A 39 27.19 -23.58 11.96
N VAL A 40 26.65 -24.04 13.09
CA VAL A 40 25.23 -23.94 13.42
C VAL A 40 24.79 -22.50 13.69
N ASP A 41 25.65 -21.70 14.34
CA ASP A 41 25.35 -20.29 14.64
C ASP A 41 25.16 -19.48 13.35
N ALA A 42 26.00 -19.73 12.34
CA ALA A 42 25.88 -19.11 11.04
C ALA A 42 24.60 -19.56 10.29
N ALA A 43 24.21 -20.84 10.42
CA ALA A 43 22.97 -21.34 9.83
C ALA A 43 21.73 -20.63 10.40
N ILE A 44 21.70 -20.41 11.73
CA ILE A 44 20.60 -19.69 12.39
C ILE A 44 20.53 -18.23 11.89
N ALA A 45 21.67 -17.56 11.75
CA ALA A 45 21.73 -16.18 11.25
C ALA A 45 21.17 -16.07 9.82
N PHE A 46 21.55 -16.97 8.91
CA PHE A 46 20.99 -17.02 7.56
C PHE A 46 19.51 -17.39 7.53
N GLY A 47 19.05 -18.22 8.46
CA GLY A 47 17.63 -18.50 8.67
C GLY A 47 16.83 -17.25 9.03
N PHE A 48 17.35 -16.40 9.94
CA PHE A 48 16.72 -15.11 10.27
C PHE A 48 16.65 -14.16 9.07
N VAL A 49 17.69 -14.12 8.24
CA VAL A 49 17.68 -13.34 6.99
C VAL A 49 16.58 -13.85 6.04
N GLY A 50 16.43 -15.17 5.90
CA GLY A 50 15.35 -15.76 5.11
C GLY A 50 13.96 -15.47 5.69
N ALA A 51 13.81 -15.52 7.02
CA ALA A 51 12.54 -15.26 7.71
C ALA A 51 12.06 -13.82 7.54
N THR A 52 12.97 -12.84 7.57
CA THR A 52 12.62 -11.43 7.33
C THR A 52 12.15 -11.20 5.90
N GLY A 53 12.75 -11.87 4.91
CA GLY A 53 12.26 -11.89 3.53
C GLY A 53 10.86 -12.50 3.42
N ALA A 54 10.60 -13.64 4.05
CA ALA A 54 9.30 -14.29 4.04
C ALA A 54 8.21 -13.42 4.70
N LEU A 55 8.54 -12.79 5.83
CA LEU A 55 7.65 -11.86 6.52
C LEU A 55 7.31 -10.66 5.63
N ALA A 56 8.30 -10.08 4.94
CA ALA A 56 8.07 -8.99 4.01
C ALA A 56 7.14 -9.40 2.86
N LEU A 57 7.31 -10.60 2.29
CA LEU A 57 6.41 -11.13 1.26
C LEU A 57 4.98 -11.31 1.77
N LEU A 58 4.83 -11.83 3.00
CA LEU A 58 3.53 -12.01 3.63
C LEU A 58 2.83 -10.65 3.82
N LEU A 59 3.52 -9.68 4.40
CA LEU A 59 2.97 -8.34 4.61
C LEU A 59 2.54 -7.70 3.28
N VAL A 60 3.41 -7.71 2.27
CA VAL A 60 3.07 -7.14 0.96
C VAL A 60 1.92 -7.90 0.30
N GLY A 61 1.86 -9.23 0.46
CA GLY A 61 0.78 -10.07 -0.06
C GLY A 61 -0.58 -9.79 0.57
N VAL A 62 -0.61 -9.38 1.85
CA VAL A 62 -1.86 -9.06 2.57
C VAL A 62 -2.25 -7.58 2.44
N LEU A 63 -1.29 -6.67 2.60
CA LEU A 63 -1.57 -5.24 2.65
C LEU A 63 -1.90 -4.67 1.28
N VAL A 64 -1.20 -5.06 0.22
CA VAL A 64 -1.42 -4.46 -1.12
C VAL A 64 -2.87 -4.69 -1.61
N PRO A 65 -3.41 -5.92 -1.60
CA PRO A 65 -4.80 -6.15 -1.99
C PRO A 65 -5.81 -5.43 -1.08
N ALA A 66 -5.53 -5.35 0.22
CA ALA A 66 -6.40 -4.65 1.16
C ALA A 66 -6.45 -3.14 0.89
N VAL A 67 -5.31 -2.53 0.57
CA VAL A 67 -5.22 -1.12 0.18
C VAL A 67 -5.91 -0.89 -1.17
N GLU A 68 -5.67 -1.74 -2.17
CA GLU A 68 -6.33 -1.64 -3.48
C GLU A 68 -7.86 -1.76 -3.35
N ALA A 69 -8.35 -2.68 -2.51
CA ALA A 69 -9.79 -2.83 -2.24
C ALA A 69 -10.38 -1.60 -1.53
N ALA A 70 -9.66 -1.03 -0.56
CA ALA A 70 -10.08 0.19 0.11
C ALA A 70 -10.16 1.37 -0.87
N SER A 71 -9.15 1.55 -1.72
CA SER A 71 -9.14 2.60 -2.74
C SER A 71 -10.26 2.41 -3.78
N ALA A 72 -10.56 1.18 -4.18
CA ALA A 72 -11.68 0.92 -5.09
C ALA A 72 -13.04 1.26 -4.46
N TRP A 73 -13.20 1.01 -3.16
CA TRP A 73 -14.40 1.37 -2.42
C TRP A 73 -14.57 2.89 -2.28
N ASP A 74 -13.46 3.63 -2.11
CA ASP A 74 -13.48 5.09 -2.11
C ASP A 74 -13.91 5.66 -3.49
N GLU A 75 -13.43 5.07 -4.59
CA GLU A 75 -13.79 5.46 -5.95
C GLU A 75 -15.29 5.21 -6.24
N GLU A 76 -15.83 4.06 -5.81
CA GLU A 76 -17.24 3.74 -5.98
C GLU A 76 -18.15 4.70 -5.20
N GLN A 77 -17.74 5.09 -3.99
CA GLN A 77 -18.45 6.13 -3.24
C GLN A 77 -18.36 7.50 -3.90
N ALA A 78 -17.19 7.88 -4.43
CA ALA A 78 -17.03 9.13 -5.16
C ALA A 78 -17.97 9.19 -6.38
N ALA A 79 -18.03 8.12 -7.17
CA ALA A 79 -18.95 8.00 -8.30
C ALA A 79 -20.41 8.15 -7.87
N GLY A 80 -20.81 7.54 -6.74
CA GLY A 80 -22.16 7.70 -6.20
C GLY A 80 -22.51 9.14 -5.80
N VAL A 81 -21.53 9.91 -5.30
CA VAL A 81 -21.69 11.34 -4.98
C VAL A 81 -21.81 12.17 -6.25
N GLU A 82 -20.98 11.92 -7.25
CA GLU A 82 -21.01 12.60 -8.55
C GLU A 82 -22.35 12.37 -9.27
N ASP A 83 -22.83 11.13 -9.33
CA ASP A 83 -24.15 10.79 -9.87
C ASP A 83 -25.28 11.51 -9.13
N GLY A 84 -25.17 11.63 -7.80
CA GLY A 84 -26.12 12.37 -6.98
C GLY A 84 -26.16 13.86 -7.30
N ILE A 85 -24.99 14.48 -7.45
CA ILE A 85 -24.84 15.89 -7.85
C ILE A 85 -25.42 16.09 -9.24
N GLN A 86 -25.08 15.23 -10.20
CA GLN A 86 -25.58 15.34 -11.57
C GLN A 86 -27.11 15.27 -11.63
N ARG A 87 -27.73 14.35 -10.88
CA ARG A 87 -29.20 14.28 -10.79
C ARG A 87 -29.82 15.55 -10.21
N LEU A 88 -29.18 16.19 -9.24
CA LEU A 88 -29.67 17.45 -8.68
C LEU A 88 -29.57 18.59 -9.69
N VAL A 89 -28.45 18.69 -10.40
CA VAL A 89 -28.25 19.67 -11.48
C VAL A 89 -29.26 19.44 -12.61
N ASP A 90 -29.48 18.20 -13.03
CA ASP A 90 -30.46 17.84 -14.06
C ASP A 90 -31.90 18.16 -13.62
N ALA A 91 -32.19 18.07 -12.31
CA ALA A 91 -33.46 18.51 -11.73
C ALA A 91 -33.60 20.04 -11.64
N GLY A 92 -32.58 20.79 -12.05
CA GLY A 92 -32.57 22.25 -12.11
C GLY A 92 -32.09 22.94 -10.82
N ALA A 93 -31.41 22.21 -9.94
CA ALA A 93 -30.76 22.85 -8.79
C ALA A 93 -29.58 23.74 -9.26
N ASP A 94 -29.38 24.84 -8.56
CA ASP A 94 -28.32 25.80 -8.85
C ASP A 94 -26.94 25.20 -8.52
N GLU A 95 -26.01 25.24 -9.49
CA GLU A 95 -24.69 24.62 -9.35
C GLU A 95 -23.81 25.34 -8.31
N ASP A 96 -23.95 26.66 -8.17
CA ASP A 96 -23.17 27.44 -7.21
C ASP A 96 -23.63 27.16 -5.77
N ASP A 97 -24.94 27.00 -5.56
CA ASP A 97 -25.50 26.55 -4.29
C ASP A 97 -25.02 25.13 -3.95
N ILE A 98 -25.08 24.18 -4.89
CA ILE A 98 -24.56 22.81 -4.69
C ILE A 98 -23.08 22.85 -4.32
N ARG A 99 -22.26 23.58 -5.07
CA ARG A 99 -20.81 23.69 -4.84
C ARG A 99 -20.52 24.29 -3.46
N THR A 100 -21.33 25.24 -3.00
CA THR A 100 -21.22 25.85 -1.68
C THR A 100 -21.58 24.85 -0.58
N THR A 101 -22.69 24.12 -0.74
CA THR A 101 -23.12 23.09 0.22
C THR A 101 -22.12 21.94 0.32
N VAL A 102 -21.61 21.42 -0.81
CA VAL A 102 -20.60 20.37 -0.84
C VAL A 102 -19.31 20.83 -0.14
N ARG A 103 -18.87 22.07 -0.41
CA ARG A 103 -17.69 22.65 0.26
C ARG A 103 -17.89 22.75 1.78
N ALA A 104 -19.07 23.14 2.24
CA ALA A 104 -19.40 23.18 3.66
C ALA A 104 -19.40 21.78 4.29
N ALA A 105 -19.95 20.78 3.58
CA ALA A 105 -19.94 19.39 4.01
C ALA A 105 -18.50 18.84 4.13
N ILE A 106 -17.63 19.10 3.15
CA ILE A 106 -16.20 18.73 3.22
C ILE A 106 -15.52 19.40 4.42
N GLN A 107 -15.76 20.70 4.63
CA GLN A 107 -15.15 21.43 5.75
C GLN A 107 -15.65 20.94 7.12
N LEU A 108 -16.89 20.45 7.19
CA LEU A 108 -17.42 19.80 8.38
C LEU A 108 -16.76 18.43 8.58
N GLY A 109 -16.68 17.61 7.53
CA GLY A 109 -16.03 16.29 7.58
C GLY A 109 -14.58 16.34 8.05
N ARG A 110 -13.77 17.27 7.52
CA ARG A 110 -12.37 17.46 7.96
C ARG A 110 -12.26 17.79 9.44
N ARG A 111 -13.12 18.69 9.96
CA ARG A 111 -13.13 19.04 11.40
C ARG A 111 -13.53 17.85 12.27
N SER A 112 -14.43 16.99 11.80
CA SER A 112 -14.84 15.79 12.52
C SER A 112 -13.79 14.68 12.50
N ALA A 113 -12.97 14.61 11.45
CA ALA A 113 -11.87 13.66 11.33
C ALA A 113 -10.64 14.01 12.22
N GLY A 114 -10.62 15.21 12.81
CA GLY A 114 -9.56 15.65 13.73
C GLY A 114 -8.32 16.24 13.05
N ASP A 115 -8.46 16.74 11.81
CA ASP A 115 -7.46 17.63 11.18
C ASP A 115 -7.45 19.04 11.81
#